data_AF-A0ABD1AGJ0-F1
#
_entry.id   AF-A0ABD1AGJ0-F1
#
_cell.length_a   1.000
_cell.length_b   1.000
_cell.length_c   1.000
_cell.angle_alpha   90.00
_cell.angle_beta   90.00
_cell.angle_gamma   90.00
#
_symmetry.space_group_name_H-M   'P 1'
#
loop_
_entity.id
_entity.type
_entity.pdbx_description
1 polymer ?
#
loop_
_entity_poly.entity_id
_entity_poly.type
_entity_poly.pdbx_seq_one_letter_code
_entity_poly.pdbx_strand_id
1 'polypeptide(L)'
;MRLLSLVDLASDESGKILYASIKNILQVNDEEVELWVVKAITAKLVDCKMDQMNQVVIVSRCAEREFGQKQWQSLRTKLAAWQENITNVISTIQANKVTEEGTQASSAIQGLTVR
;
A
#
# COMPACT_ATOMS: atom_id res chain seq x y z
N MET A 1 -11.10 5.89 -24.92
CA MET A 1 -10.05 4.89 -24.63
C MET A 1 -8.89 5.42 -23.76
N ARG A 2 -8.51 6.70 -23.84
CA ARG A 2 -7.39 7.28 -23.06
C ARG A 2 -7.40 7.03 -21.55
N LEU A 3 -8.54 7.20 -20.87
CA LEU A 3 -8.62 6.94 -19.41
C LEU A 3 -8.29 5.50 -19.04
N LEU A 4 -8.72 4.55 -19.87
CA LEU A 4 -8.47 3.13 -19.62
C LEU A 4 -6.99 2.77 -19.84
N SER A 5 -6.34 3.37 -20.84
CA SER A 5 -4.90 3.23 -21.04
C SER A 5 -4.08 3.84 -19.90
N LEU A 6 -4.55 4.95 -19.31
CA LEU A 6 -3.93 5.53 -18.12
C LEU A 6 -4.10 4.62 -16.89
N VAL A 7 -5.25 3.97 -16.76
CA VAL A 7 -5.47 2.97 -15.69
C VAL A 7 -4.55 1.78 -15.86
N ASP A 8 -4.38 1.25 -17.08
CA ASP A 8 -3.43 0.15 -17.33
C ASP A 8 -2.01 0.49 -16.94
N LEU A 9 -1.58 1.73 -17.23
CA LEU A 9 -0.28 2.23 -16.83
C LEU A 9 -0.16 2.37 -15.30
N ALA A 10 -1.26 2.67 -14.62
CA ALA A 10 -1.33 2.78 -13.16
C ALA A 10 -1.40 1.43 -12.43
N SER A 11 -1.74 0.35 -13.14
CA SER A 11 -1.74 -1.02 -12.63
C SER A 11 -0.33 -1.59 -12.40
N ASP A 12 0.71 -0.88 -12.84
CA ASP A 12 2.09 -1.31 -12.66
C ASP A 12 2.50 -1.38 -11.19
N GLU A 13 3.24 -2.42 -10.81
CA GLU A 13 3.56 -2.73 -9.41
C GLU A 13 4.50 -1.68 -8.78
N SER A 14 5.19 -0.88 -9.58
CA SER A 14 6.07 0.18 -9.08
C SER A 14 5.32 1.29 -8.34
N GLY A 15 4.02 1.46 -8.62
CA GLY A 15 3.21 2.55 -8.10
C GLY A 15 3.69 3.94 -8.53
N LYS A 16 4.59 4.04 -9.51
CA LYS A 16 5.18 5.29 -10.00
C LYS A 16 5.14 5.35 -11.52
N ILE A 17 4.49 6.38 -12.04
CA ILE A 17 4.36 6.59 -13.48
C ILE A 17 5.05 7.89 -13.88
N LEU A 18 5.97 7.83 -14.85
CA LEU A 18 6.58 9.04 -15.40
C LEU A 18 5.57 9.83 -16.24
N TYR A 19 5.62 11.16 -16.17
CA TYR A 19 4.82 12.05 -17.03
C TYR A 19 5.07 11.76 -18.52
N ALA A 20 6.32 11.49 -18.89
CA ALA A 20 6.70 11.10 -20.25
C ALA A 20 5.98 9.82 -20.72
N SER A 21 5.80 8.83 -19.84
CA SER A 21 5.06 7.60 -20.17
C SER A 21 3.58 7.91 -20.42
N ILE A 22 2.98 8.76 -19.59
CA ILE A 22 1.57 9.19 -19.76
C ILE A 22 1.41 9.95 -21.08
N LYS A 23 2.29 10.91 -21.37
CA LYS A 23 2.31 11.67 -22.62
C LYS A 23 2.35 10.74 -23.83
N ASN A 24 3.30 9.80 -23.84
CA ASN A 24 3.52 8.89 -24.95
C ASN A 24 2.34 7.92 -25.16
N ILE A 25 1.76 7.40 -24.08
CA ILE A 25 0.65 6.44 -24.18
C ILE A 25 -0.65 7.15 -24.56
N LEU A 26 -0.91 8.33 -24.02
CA LEU A 26 -2.13 9.08 -24.31
C LEU A 26 -2.04 9.89 -25.60
N GLN A 27 -0.83 10.13 -26.12
CA GLN A 27 -0.54 10.96 -27.29
C GLN A 27 -1.14 12.37 -27.10
N VAL A 28 -0.70 13.05 -26.04
CA VAL A 28 -1.17 14.37 -25.59
C VAL A 28 0.00 15.32 -25.40
N ASN A 29 -0.27 16.61 -25.27
CA ASN A 29 0.76 17.60 -24.96
C ASN A 29 1.18 17.54 -23.49
N ASP A 30 2.34 18.12 -23.17
CA ASP A 30 2.86 18.13 -21.79
C ASP A 30 1.90 18.88 -20.84
N GLU A 31 1.26 19.95 -21.32
CA GLU A 31 0.28 20.71 -20.53
C GLU A 31 -1.00 19.91 -20.22
N GLU A 32 -1.30 18.87 -21.00
CA GLU A 32 -2.53 18.08 -20.87
C GLU A 32 -2.37 16.87 -19.95
N VAL A 33 -1.13 16.46 -19.61
CA VAL A 33 -0.87 15.26 -18.82
C VAL A 33 -1.62 15.31 -17.49
N GLU A 34 -1.49 16.41 -16.75
CA GLU A 34 -2.14 16.58 -15.44
C GLU A 34 -3.66 16.62 -15.56
N LEU A 35 -4.18 17.24 -16.62
CA LEU A 35 -5.63 17.26 -16.89
C LEU A 35 -6.18 15.83 -17.04
N TRP A 36 -5.44 14.94 -17.71
CA TRP A 36 -5.85 13.54 -17.84
C TRP A 36 -5.75 12.77 -16.53
N VAL A 37 -4.73 13.04 -15.71
CA VAL A 37 -4.62 12.48 -14.36
C VAL A 37 -5.80 12.92 -13.49
N VAL A 38 -6.14 14.21 -13.50
CA VAL A 38 -7.31 14.75 -12.78
C VAL A 38 -8.60 14.12 -13.26
N LYS A 39 -8.77 13.90 -14.57
CA LYS A 39 -9.94 13.20 -15.11
C LYS A 39 -10.04 11.76 -14.60
N ALA A 40 -8.92 11.04 -14.49
CA ALA A 40 -8.91 9.67 -13.96
C ALA A 40 -9.25 9.62 -12.47
N ILE A 41 -8.76 10.57 -11.67
CA ILE A 41 -9.11 10.73 -10.25
C ILE A 41 -10.60 11.05 -10.12
N THR A 42 -11.10 12.00 -10.90
CA THR A 42 -12.52 12.42 -10.88
C THR A 42 -13.45 11.28 -11.25
N ALA A 43 -13.04 10.44 -12.20
CA ALA A 43 -13.76 9.23 -12.59
C ALA A 43 -13.63 8.08 -11.57
N LYS A 44 -12.92 8.28 -10.45
CA LYS A 44 -12.65 7.27 -9.40
C LYS A 44 -11.95 6.02 -9.93
N LEU A 45 -11.13 6.19 -10.97
CA LEU A 45 -10.38 5.10 -11.58
C LEU A 45 -8.98 4.97 -10.96
N VAL A 46 -8.43 6.06 -10.43
CA VAL A 46 -7.08 6.11 -9.85
C VAL A 46 -7.09 7.04 -8.64
N ASP A 47 -6.49 6.60 -7.54
CA ASP A 47 -6.10 7.43 -6.40
C ASP A 47 -4.58 7.62 -6.46
N CYS A 48 -4.12 8.85 -6.70
CA CYS A 48 -2.69 9.14 -6.85
C CYS A 48 -2.33 10.57 -6.40
N LYS A 49 -1.02 10.84 -6.33
CA LYS A 49 -0.43 12.16 -6.09
C LYS A 49 0.49 12.51 -7.25
N MET A 50 0.51 13.77 -7.65
CA MET A 50 1.40 14.29 -8.69
C MET A 50 2.62 14.93 -8.04
N ASP A 51 3.80 14.39 -8.33
CA ASP A 51 5.09 15.01 -8.04
C ASP A 51 5.58 15.69 -9.31
N GLN A 52 5.15 16.95 -9.47
CA GLN A 52 5.47 17.74 -10.65
C GLN A 52 6.97 18.06 -10.73
N MET A 53 7.69 18.19 -9.61
CA MET A 53 9.11 18.50 -9.63
C MET A 53 9.94 17.33 -10.17
N ASN A 54 9.58 16.11 -9.80
CA ASN A 54 10.23 14.90 -10.31
C ASN A 54 9.56 14.33 -11.57
N GLN A 55 8.51 14.98 -12.08
CA GLN A 55 7.74 14.54 -13.27
C GLN A 55 7.20 13.11 -13.13
N VAL A 56 6.66 12.77 -11.95
CA VAL A 56 6.14 11.44 -11.61
C VAL A 56 4.75 11.53 -10.98
N VAL A 57 3.87 10.61 -11.33
CA VAL A 57 2.60 10.35 -10.64
C VAL A 57 2.78 9.13 -9.74
N ILE A 58 2.52 9.29 -8.45
CA ILE A 58 2.61 8.24 -7.44
C ILE A 58 1.22 7.68 -7.18
N VAL A 59 0.97 6.44 -7.61
CA VAL A 59 -0.31 5.75 -7.52
C VAL A 59 -0.42 5.05 -6.17
N SER A 60 -1.51 5.33 -5.44
CA SER A 60 -1.87 4.62 -4.21
C SER A 60 -2.81 3.46 -4.48
N ARG A 61 -3.75 3.64 -5.41
CA ARG A 61 -4.70 2.62 -5.85
C ARG A 61 -5.16 2.93 -7.27
N CYS A 62 -5.46 1.90 -8.04
CA CYS A 62 -6.19 2.02 -9.29
C CYS A 62 -7.29 0.96 -9.38
N ALA A 63 -8.23 1.16 -10.30
CA ALA A 63 -9.21 0.16 -10.67
C ALA A 63 -8.55 -0.94 -11.51
N GLU A 64 -8.79 -2.20 -11.17
CA GLU A 64 -8.39 -3.33 -11.99
C GLU A 64 -9.37 -3.46 -13.18
N ARG A 65 -8.89 -3.29 -14.42
CA ARG A 65 -9.74 -3.43 -15.61
C ARG A 65 -10.22 -4.86 -15.81
N GLU A 66 -9.41 -5.83 -15.40
CA GLU A 66 -9.73 -7.25 -15.44
C GLU A 66 -9.37 -7.88 -14.10
N PHE A 67 -10.27 -8.71 -13.57
CA PHE A 67 -10.04 -9.45 -12.34
C PHE A 67 -10.05 -10.95 -12.64
N GLY A 68 -8.86 -11.48 -12.91
CA GLY A 68 -8.65 -12.86 -13.29
C GLY A 68 -7.81 -13.64 -12.29
N GLN A 69 -7.25 -14.76 -12.74
CA GLN A 69 -6.44 -15.62 -11.89
C GLN A 69 -5.27 -14.86 -11.25
N LYS A 70 -4.50 -14.10 -12.03
CA LYS A 70 -3.34 -13.35 -11.51
C LYS A 70 -3.71 -12.43 -10.33
N GLN A 71 -4.83 -11.72 -10.45
CA GLN A 71 -5.35 -10.86 -9.39
C GLN A 71 -5.77 -11.68 -8.16
N TRP A 72 -6.41 -12.83 -8.35
CA TRP A 72 -6.72 -13.78 -7.27
C TRP A 72 -5.47 -14.30 -6.56
N GLN A 73 -4.42 -14.66 -7.30
CA GLN A 73 -3.13 -15.08 -6.71
C GLN A 73 -2.50 -13.94 -5.89
N SER A 74 -2.44 -12.73 -6.45
CA SER A 74 -1.90 -11.55 -5.75
C SER A 74 -2.67 -11.27 -4.46
N LEU A 75 -4.01 -11.31 -4.51
CA LEU A 75 -4.86 -11.14 -3.34
C LEU A 75 -4.62 -12.22 -2.28
N ARG A 76 -4.53 -13.50 -2.69
CA ARG A 76 -4.24 -14.61 -1.78
C ARG A 76 -2.91 -14.42 -1.05
N THR A 77 -1.86 -14.04 -1.78
CA THR A 77 -0.53 -13.80 -1.21
C THR A 77 -0.56 -12.64 -0.23
N LYS A 78 -1.22 -11.52 -0.58
CA LYS A 78 -1.36 -10.35 0.31
C LYS A 78 -2.14 -10.69 1.59
N LEU A 79 -3.22 -11.47 1.49
CA LEU A 79 -4.00 -11.91 2.65
C LEU A 79 -3.22 -12.85 3.58
N ALA A 80 -2.46 -13.79 3.00
CA ALA A 80 -1.61 -14.69 3.78
C ALA A 80 -0.52 -13.92 4.56
N ALA A 81 0.16 -12.97 3.90
CA ALA A 81 1.13 -12.11 4.55
C ALA A 81 0.49 -11.24 5.65
N TRP A 82 -0.72 -10.73 5.42
CA TRP A 82 -1.45 -9.96 6.43
C TRP A 82 -1.82 -10.81 7.65
N GLN A 83 -2.26 -12.05 7.44
CA GLN A 83 -2.55 -13.01 8.51
C GLN A 83 -1.29 -13.32 9.34
N GLU A 84 -0.17 -13.56 8.68
CA GLU A 84 1.12 -13.79 9.34
C GLU A 84 1.54 -12.58 10.17
N ASN A 85 1.45 -11.38 9.61
CA ASN A 85 1.79 -10.14 10.31
C ASN A 85 0.93 -9.93 11.57
N ILE A 86 -0.38 -10.18 11.49
CA ILE A 86 -1.26 -10.10 12.66
C ILE A 86 -0.88 -11.13 13.72
N THR A 87 -0.59 -12.37 13.31
CA THR A 87 -0.17 -13.44 14.22
C THR A 87 1.12 -13.06 14.95
N ASN A 88 2.08 -12.47 14.23
CA ASN A 88 3.35 -11.98 14.79
C ASN A 88 3.14 -10.83 15.78
N VAL A 89 2.22 -9.90 15.50
CA VAL A 89 1.89 -8.82 16.45
C VAL A 89 1.25 -9.40 17.73
N ILE A 90 0.32 -10.34 17.59
CA ILE A 90 -0.33 -11.00 18.74
C ILE A 90 0.69 -11.72 19.61
N SER A 91 1.59 -12.52 19.00
CA SER A 91 2.62 -13.26 19.74
C SER A 91 3.58 -12.32 20.45
N THR A 92 3.98 -11.21 19.81
CA THR A 92 4.83 -10.17 20.41
C THR A 92 4.15 -9.53 21.62
N ILE A 93 2.86 -9.21 21.53
CA ILE A 93 2.11 -8.64 22.67
C ILE A 93 2.01 -9.65 23.82
N GLN A 94 1.72 -10.92 23.52
CA GLN A 94 1.62 -11.98 24.54
C GLN A 94 2.97 -12.23 25.25
N ALA A 95 4.06 -12.31 24.49
CA ALA A 95 5.40 -12.49 25.05
C ALA A 95 5.77 -11.35 26.01
N ASN A 96 5.47 -10.10 25.64
CA ASN A 96 5.76 -8.93 26.48
C ASN A 96 4.91 -8.88 27.76
N LYS A 97 3.64 -9.31 27.70
CA LYS A 97 2.78 -9.41 28.90
C LYS A 97 3.32 -10.41 29.93
N VAL A 98 3.80 -11.58 29.47
CA VAL A 98 4.37 -12.60 30.36
C VAL A 98 5.65 -12.10 31.06
N THR A 99 6.49 -11.32 30.38
CA THR A 99 7.67 -10.70 31.02
C THR A 99 7.31 -9.66 32.06
N GLU A 100 6.22 -8.90 31.89
CA GLU A 100 5.77 -7.93 32.90
C GLU A 100 5.28 -8.64 34.17
N GLU A 101 4.49 -9.71 34.04
CA GLU A 101 4.01 -10.51 35.18
C GLU A 101 5.17 -11.25 35.88
N GLY A 102 6.13 -11.78 35.13
CA GLY A 102 7.34 -12.42 35.70
C GLY A 102 8.26 -11.45 36.44
N THR A 103 8.33 -10.19 36.00
CA THR A 103 9.13 -9.15 36.66
C THR A 103 8.45 -8.65 37.94
N GLN A 104 7.13 -8.47 37.91
CA GLN A 104 6.35 -8.12 39.12
C GLN A 104 6.38 -9.24 40.17
N ALA A 105 6.21 -10.49 39.77
CA ALA A 105 6.32 -11.64 40.67
C ALA A 105 7.72 -11.75 41.32
N SER A 106 8.79 -11.54 40.54
CA SER A 106 10.17 -11.59 41.06
C SER A 106 10.46 -10.45 42.05
N SER A 107 9.93 -9.25 41.81
CA SER A 107 10.05 -8.12 42.75
C SER A 107 9.25 -8.32 44.04
N ALA A 108 8.07 -8.96 43.97
CA ALA A 108 7.23 -9.25 45.12
C ALA A 108 7.85 -10.31 46.05
N ILE A 109 8.55 -11.32 45.50
CA ILE A 109 9.21 -12.37 46.28
C ILE A 109 10.44 -11.82 47.04
N GLN A 110 11.17 -10.85 46.47
CA GLN A 110 12.28 -10.18 47.17
C GLN A 110 11.79 -9.29 48.33
N GLY A 111 10.62 -8.67 48.24
CA GLY A 111 10.02 -7.89 49.33
C GLY A 111 9.52 -8.73 50.52
N LEU A 112 9.23 -10.01 50.32
CA LEU A 112 8.76 -10.92 51.38
C LEU A 112 9.91 -11.58 52.15
N THR A 113 11.09 -11.70 51.55
CA THR A 113 12.28 -12.35 52.17
C THR A 113 13.05 -11.40 53.10
N VAL A 114 12.78 -10.10 53.03
CA VAL A 114 13.40 -9.07 53.89
C VAL A 114 12.39 -8.56 54.92
N ARG A 115 11.92 -9.42 55.83
CA ARG A 115 11.25 -9.01 57.09
C ARG A 115 11.60 -9.98 58.21
#